data_AF-A0A2V7M4Y4-F1
#
_entry.id   AF-A0A2V7M4Y4-F1
#
_cell.length_a   1.000
_cell.length_b   1.000
_cell.length_c   1.000
_cell.angle_alpha   90.00
_cell.angle_beta   90.00
_cell.angle_gamma   90.00
#
_symmetry.space_group_name_H-M   'P 1'
#
loop_
_entity.id
_entity.type
_entity.pdbx_description
1 polymer ?
#
loop_
_entity_poly.entity_id
_entity_poly.type
_entity_poly.pdbx_seq_one_letter_code
_entity_poly.pdbx_strand_id
1 'polypeptide(L)'
;MLSAEGAKCRFPNPSLLLGLDGLTPPAKGARVSFGGGKTKVTDGPFTEAKEVLGGYWMIQVKSRAEAIEWAKRAPMLDGDIIEVRQVQELSDLPPDVLKAAGR
;
A
#
# COMPACT_ATOMS: atom_id res chain seq x y z
N MET A 1 -3.60 17.98 -8.61
CA MET A 1 -3.21 18.62 -7.34
C MET A 1 -4.50 19.02 -6.64
N LEU A 2 -5.14 18.03 -6.02
CA LEU A 2 -6.23 18.23 -5.07
C LEU A 2 -5.65 17.69 -3.77
N SER A 3 -5.23 18.62 -2.92
CA SER A 3 -4.81 18.33 -1.56
C SER A 3 -6.00 17.72 -0.84
N ALA A 4 -5.83 16.55 -0.22
CA ALA A 4 -6.82 15.94 0.66
C ALA A 4 -6.91 16.71 2.00
N GLU A 5 -7.02 18.04 1.94
CA GLU A 5 -7.36 18.89 3.07
C GLU A 5 -8.86 18.72 3.36
N GLY A 6 -9.21 17.68 4.12
CA GLY A 6 -10.57 17.55 4.65
C GLY A 6 -10.90 16.18 5.24
N ALA A 7 -10.29 15.12 4.73
CA ALA A 7 -10.51 13.75 5.20
C ALA A 7 -9.54 13.39 6.35
N LYS A 8 -9.68 14.03 7.52
CA LYS A 8 -8.89 13.64 8.70
C LYS A 8 -9.50 12.38 9.33
N CYS A 9 -8.99 11.20 8.98
CA CYS A 9 -9.12 10.05 9.88
C CYS A 9 -8.43 10.39 11.20
N ARG A 10 -9.22 10.64 12.24
CA ARG A 10 -8.71 10.98 13.57
C ARG A 10 -8.26 9.70 14.27
N PHE A 11 -6.96 9.43 14.21
CA PHE A 11 -6.33 8.35 14.97
C PHE A 11 -6.12 8.83 16.43
N PRO A 12 -6.52 8.06 17.45
CA PRO A 12 -6.47 8.46 18.85
C PRO A 12 -5.03 8.54 19.38
N ASN A 13 -4.11 7.78 18.79
CA ASN A 13 -2.73 7.67 19.25
C ASN A 13 -1.79 7.95 18.06
N PRO A 14 -0.75 8.79 18.20
CA PRO A 14 0.19 9.08 17.11
C PRO A 14 1.02 7.87 16.67
N SER A 15 1.13 6.82 17.50
CA SER A 15 1.79 5.56 17.19
C SER A 15 0.94 4.57 16.38
N LEU A 16 -0.35 4.87 16.14
CA LEU A 16 -1.25 4.02 15.37
C LEU A 16 -1.04 4.19 13.85
N LEU A 17 -0.76 5.40 13.38
CA LEU A 17 -0.58 5.68 11.96
C LEU A 17 0.92 5.71 11.63
N LEU A 18 1.37 4.72 10.85
CA LEU A 18 2.75 4.61 10.40
C LEU A 18 2.97 5.28 9.03
N GLY A 19 1.92 5.40 8.21
CA GLY A 19 1.97 6.06 6.90
C GLY A 19 0.59 6.35 6.34
N LEU A 20 0.45 7.45 5.60
CA LEU A 20 -0.78 7.91 4.97
C LEU A 20 -0.42 8.68 3.70
N ASP A 21 -0.32 7.97 2.58
CA ASP A 21 0.24 8.52 1.35
C ASP A 21 -0.69 8.26 0.16
N GLY A 22 -0.98 9.34 -0.58
CA GLY A 22 -1.65 9.26 -1.87
C GLY A 22 -0.64 8.99 -2.98
N LEU A 23 -1.02 8.14 -3.95
CA LEU A 23 -0.22 7.84 -5.11
C LEU A 23 -0.60 8.77 -6.28
N THR A 24 0.40 9.17 -7.06
CA THR A 24 0.15 9.90 -8.32
C THR A 24 -0.54 8.97 -9.34
N PRO A 25 -1.21 9.54 -10.37
CA PRO A 25 -1.80 8.73 -11.44
C PRO A 25 -0.79 7.72 -12.02
N PRO A 26 -1.18 6.46 -12.29
CA PRO A 26 -0.24 5.43 -12.70
C PRO A 26 0.52 5.72 -13.99
N ALA A 27 -0.04 6.55 -14.87
CA ALA A 27 0.63 7.04 -16.07
C ALA A 27 1.91 7.85 -15.79
N LYS A 28 2.12 8.30 -14.55
CA LYS A 28 3.35 8.98 -14.11
C LYS A 28 4.35 8.04 -13.41
N GLY A 29 3.98 6.77 -13.24
CA GLY A 29 4.86 5.75 -12.66
C GLY A 29 5.71 5.04 -13.72
N ALA A 30 6.60 4.18 -13.24
CA ALA A 30 7.35 3.25 -14.05
C ALA A 30 7.44 1.90 -13.35
N ARG A 31 7.59 0.83 -14.12
CA ARG A 31 7.84 -0.53 -13.65
C ARG A 31 9.26 -0.94 -13.96
N VAL A 32 9.86 -1.67 -13.04
CA VAL A 32 11.18 -2.29 -13.22
C VAL A 32 11.01 -3.80 -13.16
N SER A 33 11.41 -4.50 -14.23
CA SER A 33 11.44 -5.96 -14.26
C SER A 33 12.87 -6.48 -14.26
N PHE A 34 13.05 -7.63 -13.64
CA PHE A 34 14.34 -8.29 -13.44
C PHE A 34 14.29 -9.66 -14.12
N GLY A 35 15.30 -10.00 -14.92
CA GLY A 35 15.37 -11.30 -15.59
C GLY A 35 16.71 -11.53 -16.27
N GLY A 36 17.28 -12.73 -16.12
CA GLY A 36 18.56 -13.09 -16.73
C GLY A 36 19.73 -12.17 -16.37
N GLY A 37 19.76 -11.67 -15.12
CA GLY A 37 20.78 -10.72 -14.65
C GLY A 37 20.64 -9.30 -15.20
N LYS A 38 19.53 -8.97 -15.88
CA LYS A 38 19.27 -7.66 -16.46
C LYS A 38 18.05 -7.00 -15.83
N THR A 39 18.07 -5.67 -15.83
CA THR A 39 16.96 -4.81 -15.41
C THR A 39 16.35 -4.11 -16.60
N LYS A 40 15.02 -4.10 -16.71
CA LYS A 40 14.29 -3.35 -17.74
C LYS A 40 13.31 -2.39 -17.08
N VAL A 41 13.36 -1.12 -17.46
CA VAL A 41 12.38 -0.09 -17.06
C VAL A 41 11.30 0.01 -18.13
N THR A 42 10.04 0.13 -17.72
CA THR A 42 8.89 0.35 -18.60
C THR A 42 7.98 1.40 -17.99
N ASP A 43 7.75 2.49 -18.71
CA ASP A 43 6.87 3.56 -18.23
C ASP A 43 5.40 3.10 -18.13
N GLY A 44 4.69 3.69 -17.19
CA GLY A 44 3.27 3.46 -16.97
C GLY A 44 2.95 2.22 -16.11
N PRO A 45 1.63 1.98 -15.87
CA PRO A 45 1.15 0.95 -14.96
C PRO A 45 1.40 -0.47 -15.46
N PHE A 46 1.04 -1.44 -14.62
CA PHE A 46 0.82 -2.82 -15.05
C PHE A 46 -0.32 -2.85 -16.09
N THR A 47 -0.11 -3.57 -17.18
CA THR A 47 -0.95 -3.54 -18.39
C THR A 47 -2.35 -4.13 -18.23
N GLU A 48 -2.62 -4.86 -17.14
CA GLU A 48 -3.88 -5.60 -16.91
C GLU A 48 -4.56 -5.22 -15.58
N ALA A 49 -4.32 -4.03 -15.06
CA ALA A 49 -4.97 -3.57 -13.83
C ALA A 49 -6.39 -3.06 -14.13
N LYS A 50 -7.43 -3.82 -13.71
CA LYS A 50 -8.83 -3.37 -13.76
C LYS A 50 -9.15 -2.29 -12.72
N GLU A 51 -8.38 -2.28 -11.63
CA GLU A 51 -8.50 -1.36 -10.51
C GLU A 51 -7.16 -0.70 -10.25
N VAL A 52 -7.17 0.55 -9.83
CA VAL A 52 -5.97 1.36 -9.61
C VAL A 52 -5.92 1.77 -8.15
N LEU A 53 -4.78 1.55 -7.51
CA LEU A 53 -4.53 2.03 -6.15
C LEU A 53 -4.27 3.54 -6.15
N GLY A 54 -5.14 4.30 -5.48
CA GLY A 54 -4.98 5.74 -5.30
C GLY A 54 -4.09 6.14 -4.11
N GLY A 55 -3.75 5.20 -3.23
CA GLY A 55 -3.02 5.46 -1.98
C GLY A 55 -2.92 4.23 -1.10
N TYR A 56 -2.20 4.35 0.00
CA TYR A 56 -2.17 3.33 1.05
C TYR A 56 -2.08 3.97 2.43
N TRP A 57 -2.61 3.25 3.43
CA TRP A 57 -2.44 3.58 4.83
C TRP A 57 -1.68 2.43 5.50
N MET A 58 -0.75 2.76 6.37
CA MET A 58 -0.06 1.77 7.19
C MET A 58 -0.41 2.07 8.65
N ILE A 59 -1.04 1.10 9.31
CA ILE A 59 -1.51 1.25 10.68
C ILE A 59 -0.99 0.12 11.57
N GLN A 60 -0.62 0.45 12.80
CA GLN A 60 -0.21 -0.52 13.81
C GLN A 60 -1.38 -0.82 14.76
N VAL A 61 -2.02 -1.97 14.54
CA VAL A 61 -3.16 -2.43 15.35
C VAL A 61 -2.85 -3.78 15.99
N LYS A 62 -3.68 -4.20 16.94
CA LYS A 62 -3.50 -5.47 17.66
C LYS A 62 -4.03 -6.67 16.88
N SER A 63 -4.86 -6.46 15.86
CA SER A 63 -5.45 -7.54 15.08
C SER A 63 -5.98 -7.07 13.72
N ARG A 64 -6.16 -8.01 12.79
CA ARG A 64 -6.84 -7.78 11.51
C ARG A 64 -8.27 -7.24 11.69
N ALA A 65 -9.00 -7.71 12.71
CA ALA A 65 -10.35 -7.21 12.98
C ALA A 65 -10.34 -5.73 13.32
N GLU A 66 -9.38 -5.29 14.15
CA GLU A 66 -9.20 -3.88 14.47
C GLU A 66 -8.82 -3.06 13.22
N ALA A 67 -7.96 -3.58 12.34
CA ALA A 67 -7.64 -2.91 11.06
C ALA A 67 -8.89 -2.70 10.19
N ILE A 68 -9.77 -3.70 10.12
CA ILE A 68 -11.02 -3.62 9.36
C ILE A 68 -11.96 -2.56 9.96
N GLU A 69 -12.08 -2.50 11.28
CA GLU A 69 -12.87 -1.46 11.95
C GLU A 69 -12.32 -0.06 11.70
N TRP A 70 -11.00 0.09 11.54
CA TRP A 70 -10.39 1.34 11.10
C TRP A 70 -10.70 1.67 9.64
N ALA A 71 -10.60 0.70 8.74
CA ALA A 71 -10.91 0.89 7.32
C ALA A 71 -12.36 1.37 7.11
N LYS A 72 -13.32 0.88 7.90
CA LYS A 72 -14.73 1.31 7.84
C LYS A 72 -14.97 2.79 8.21
N ARG A 73 -14.02 3.43 8.90
CA ARG A 73 -14.11 4.84 9.30
C ARG A 73 -13.55 5.78 8.23
N ALA A 74 -13.00 5.22 7.16
CA ALA A 74 -12.45 5.99 6.06
C ALA A 74 -13.58 6.79 5.36
N PRO A 75 -13.35 8.06 5.03
CA PRO A 75 -14.33 8.88 4.31
C PRO A 75 -14.30 8.55 2.82
N MET A 76 -14.70 7.33 2.47
CA MET A 76 -14.76 6.81 1.11
C MET A 76 -16.11 7.13 0.45
N LEU A 77 -16.14 7.21 -0.88
CA LEU A 77 -17.35 7.40 -1.68
C LEU A 77 -17.97 6.05 -2.07
N ASP A 78 -19.21 6.09 -2.55
CA ASP A 78 -19.89 4.89 -3.08
C ASP A 78 -19.08 4.29 -4.24
N GLY A 79 -18.75 3.00 -4.12
CA GLY A 79 -17.96 2.26 -5.11
C GLY A 79 -16.46 2.21 -4.82
N ASP A 80 -15.95 2.98 -3.85
CA ASP A 80 -14.57 2.85 -3.39
C ASP A 80 -14.36 1.54 -2.62
N ILE A 81 -13.17 0.95 -2.77
CA ILE A 81 -12.79 -0.31 -2.13
C ILE A 81 -11.47 -0.11 -1.39
N ILE A 82 -11.43 -0.51 -0.11
CA ILE A 82 -10.20 -0.61 0.68
C ILE A 82 -9.85 -2.08 0.86
N GLU A 83 -8.71 -2.48 0.32
CA GLU A 83 -8.12 -3.79 0.59
C GLU A 83 -7.33 -3.75 1.91
N VAL A 84 -7.70 -4.59 2.88
CA VAL A 84 -7.00 -4.69 4.17
C VAL A 84 -6.09 -5.91 4.18
N ARG A 85 -4.78 -5.67 4.21
CA ARG A 85 -3.75 -6.72 4.29
C ARG A 85 -2.78 -6.47 5.42
N GLN A 86 -2.32 -7.55 6.04
CA GLN A 86 -1.22 -7.51 6.99
C GLN A 86 0.10 -7.40 6.22
N VAL A 87 0.99 -6.52 6.69
CA VAL A 87 2.38 -6.46 6.22
C VAL A 87 3.14 -7.65 6.80
N GLN A 88 3.91 -8.34 5.97
CA GLN A 88 4.74 -9.46 6.42
C GLN A 88 5.93 -8.95 7.23
N GLU A 89 6.22 -9.63 8.33
CA GLU A 89 7.46 -9.44 9.07
C GLU A 89 8.59 -10.29 8.48
N LEU A 90 9.83 -9.97 8.82
CA LEU A 90 11.00 -10.73 8.36
C LEU A 90 10.90 -12.22 8.73
N SER A 91 10.31 -12.53 9.89
CA SER A 91 10.04 -13.89 10.37
C SER A 91 9.02 -14.65 9.53
N ASP A 92 8.18 -13.96 8.77
CA ASP A 92 7.14 -14.56 7.94
C ASP A 92 7.65 -14.92 6.53
N LEU A 93 8.88 -14.50 6.19
CA LEU A 93 9.44 -14.71 4.87
C LEU A 93 10.10 -16.11 4.75
N PRO A 94 9.94 -16.78 3.60
CA PRO A 94 10.67 -18.02 3.31
C PRO A 94 12.20 -17.84 3.38
N PRO A 95 12.97 -18.86 3.83
CA PRO A 95 14.42 -18.75 3.96
C PRO A 95 15.16 -18.39 2.66
N ASP A 96 14.64 -18.81 1.50
CA ASP A 96 15.18 -18.49 0.19
C ASP A 96 15.02 -17.00 -0.17
N VAL A 97 13.90 -16.38 0.24
CA VAL A 97 13.66 -14.93 0.07
C VAL A 97 14.60 -14.11 0.95
N LEU A 98 14.84 -14.54 2.19
CA LEU A 98 15.79 -13.88 3.10
C LEU A 98 17.20 -13.87 2.52
N LYS A 99 17.66 -15.02 2.03
CA LYS A 99 18.97 -15.17 1.39
C LYS A 99 19.10 -14.31 0.13
N ALA A 100 18.05 -14.21 -0.68
CA ALA A 100 18.03 -13.37 -1.88
C ALA A 100 18.07 -11.86 -1.56
N ALA A 101 17.50 -11.45 -0.42
CA ALA A 101 17.59 -10.09 0.10
C ALA A 101 18.98 -9.74 0.68
N GLY A 102 19.96 -10.65 0.60
CA GLY A 102 21.31 -10.44 1.11
C GLY A 102 21.39 -10.40 2.63
N ARG A 103 20.48 -11.10 3.32
CA ARG A 103 20.39 -11.20 4.77
C ARG A 103 20.44 -12.65 5.24
#